data_AF-A0AAU1IS46-F1
#
_entry.id   AF-A0AAU1IS46-F1
#
_cell.length_a   1.000
_cell.length_b   1.000
_cell.length_c   1.000
_cell.angle_alpha   90.00
_cell.angle_beta   90.00
_cell.angle_gamma   90.00
#
_symmetry.space_group_name_H-M   'P 1'
#
loop_
_entity.id
_entity.type
_entity.pdbx_description
1 polymer ?
#
loop_
_entity_poly.entity_id
_entity_poly.type
_entity_poly.pdbx_seq_one_letter_code
_entity_poly.pdbx_strand_id
1 'polypeptide(L)'
;MKPFDPQRAEPGRHPRLEAALATVNRDFAAALPDQPPLALMVWEEQVYVAVSDGTWHHDGLQEPDADAPDDLALGLVADAAQETVADRLRRAWPVCPSHGTGTHLRPEGTTAEWEGWGEDGSERLVWWCGGGAAGDSHDLAAVGELTGA
;
A
#
# COMPACT_ATOMS: atom_id res chain seq x y z
N MET A 1 12.55 -18.04 -23.22
CA MET A 1 11.74 -17.06 -22.47
C MET A 1 10.52 -17.81 -21.94
N LYS A 2 10.33 -17.85 -20.63
CA LYS A 2 9.13 -18.46 -20.05
C LYS A 2 7.92 -17.59 -20.45
N PRO A 3 6.76 -18.16 -20.80
CA PRO A 3 5.58 -17.35 -21.06
C PRO A 3 5.23 -16.56 -19.79
N PHE A 4 4.77 -15.32 -19.98
CA PHE A 4 4.20 -14.52 -18.91
C PHE A 4 2.88 -15.18 -18.48
N ASP A 5 2.87 -15.76 -17.28
CA ASP A 5 1.77 -16.55 -16.74
C ASP A 5 1.66 -16.34 -15.21
N PRO A 6 1.33 -15.11 -14.76
CA PRO A 6 1.15 -14.82 -13.36
C PRO A 6 -0.08 -15.53 -12.79
N GLN A 7 0.05 -16.04 -11.57
CA GLN A 7 -1.03 -16.75 -10.88
C GLN A 7 -1.43 -15.98 -9.63
N ARG A 8 -2.66 -16.15 -9.15
CA ARG A 8 -3.01 -15.63 -7.82
C ARG A 8 -2.18 -16.36 -6.76
N ALA A 9 -1.79 -15.64 -5.71
CA ALA A 9 -1.14 -16.27 -4.57
C ALA A 9 -2.08 -17.30 -3.93
N GLU A 10 -1.53 -18.48 -3.62
CA GLU A 10 -2.27 -19.51 -2.91
C GLU A 10 -2.48 -19.07 -1.44
N PRO A 11 -3.69 -19.24 -0.87
CA PRO A 11 -3.97 -18.83 0.50
C PRO A 11 -3.02 -19.47 1.53
N GLY A 12 -2.52 -18.65 2.46
CA GLY A 12 -1.62 -19.07 3.54
C GLY A 12 -0.18 -19.28 3.08
N ARG A 13 0.14 -19.05 1.81
CA ARG A 13 1.52 -19.17 1.31
C ARG A 13 2.35 -17.92 1.63
N HIS A 14 1.69 -16.77 1.78
CA HIS A 14 2.32 -15.48 2.08
C HIS A 14 1.57 -14.79 3.24
N PRO A 15 1.51 -15.41 4.43
CA PRO A 15 0.57 -15.01 5.47
C PRO A 15 0.77 -13.57 5.96
N ARG A 16 2.00 -13.03 5.95
CA ARG A 16 2.25 -11.65 6.39
C ARG A 16 1.82 -10.66 5.33
N LEU A 17 2.14 -10.93 4.06
CA LEU A 17 1.69 -10.11 2.94
C LEU A 17 0.15 -10.16 2.78
N GLU A 18 -0.47 -11.32 3.02
CA GLU A 18 -1.92 -11.49 3.01
C GLU A 18 -2.60 -10.65 4.10
N ALA A 19 -2.06 -10.67 5.33
CA ALA A 19 -2.58 -9.86 6.44
C ALA A 19 -2.40 -8.35 6.19
N ALA A 20 -1.25 -7.95 5.66
CA ALA A 20 -0.99 -6.60 5.22
C ALA A 20 -1.97 -6.16 4.12
N LEU A 21 -2.17 -6.98 3.09
CA LEU A 21 -3.10 -6.69 2.00
C LEU A 21 -4.54 -6.58 2.50
N ALA A 22 -4.96 -7.43 3.45
CA ALA A 22 -6.27 -7.32 4.06
C ALA A 22 -6.46 -5.98 4.80
N THR A 23 -5.41 -5.48 5.45
CA THR A 23 -5.41 -4.16 6.11
C THR A 23 -5.55 -3.04 5.08
N VAL A 24 -4.72 -3.04 4.05
CA VAL A 24 -4.73 -2.07 2.95
C VAL A 24 -6.06 -2.08 2.18
N ASN A 25 -6.66 -3.27 1.98
CA ASN A 25 -7.94 -3.40 1.29
C ASN A 25 -9.12 -2.79 2.07
N ARG A 26 -9.02 -2.61 3.39
CA ARG A 26 -10.04 -1.85 4.14
C ARG A 26 -10.07 -0.39 3.71
N ASP A 27 -8.90 0.23 3.60
CA ASP A 27 -8.77 1.61 3.15
C ASP A 27 -9.12 1.76 1.67
N PHE A 28 -8.72 0.77 0.86
CA PHE A 28 -9.06 0.73 -0.56
C PHE A 28 -10.57 0.70 -0.76
N ALA A 29 -11.28 -0.19 -0.04
CA ALA A 29 -12.73 -0.25 -0.08
C ALA A 29 -13.42 1.01 0.46
N ALA A 30 -12.83 1.65 1.48
CA ALA A 30 -13.35 2.91 2.02
C ALA A 30 -13.27 4.06 1.02
N ALA A 31 -12.15 4.19 0.29
CA ALA A 31 -11.93 5.27 -0.67
C ALA A 31 -12.50 4.97 -2.07
N LEU A 32 -12.57 3.70 -2.47
CA LEU A 32 -12.97 3.24 -3.80
C LEU A 32 -13.97 2.07 -3.70
N PRO A 33 -15.19 2.30 -3.17
CA PRO A 33 -16.15 1.23 -2.87
C PRO A 33 -16.65 0.46 -4.10
N ASP A 34 -16.57 1.05 -5.28
CA ASP A 34 -16.96 0.42 -6.55
C ASP A 34 -15.85 -0.49 -7.13
N GLN A 35 -14.66 -0.49 -6.55
CA GLN A 35 -13.55 -1.34 -6.99
C GLN A 35 -13.52 -2.65 -6.19
N PRO A 36 -13.34 -3.81 -6.84
CA PRO A 36 -13.09 -5.05 -6.12
C PRO A 36 -11.74 -4.97 -5.38
N PRO A 37 -11.55 -5.75 -4.29
CA PRO A 37 -10.30 -5.76 -3.54
C PRO A 37 -9.08 -6.04 -4.42
N LEU A 38 -7.96 -5.43 -4.06
CA LEU A 38 -6.64 -5.76 -4.60
C LEU A 38 -6.30 -7.22 -4.27
N ALA A 39 -5.43 -7.82 -5.09
CA ALA A 39 -5.04 -9.23 -4.99
C ALA A 39 -3.52 -9.38 -4.96
N LEU A 40 -3.03 -10.45 -4.31
CA LEU A 40 -1.65 -10.90 -4.47
C LEU A 40 -1.54 -11.79 -5.71
N MET A 41 -0.59 -11.47 -6.59
CA MET A 41 -0.20 -12.27 -7.74
C MET A 41 1.23 -12.77 -7.56
N VAL A 42 1.55 -13.92 -8.15
CA VAL A 42 2.88 -14.54 -8.11
C VAL A 42 3.39 -14.74 -9.52
N TRP A 43 4.60 -14.26 -9.78
CA TRP A 43 5.32 -14.51 -11.03
C TRP A 43 6.82 -14.59 -10.75
N GLU A 44 7.48 -15.62 -11.30
CA GLU A 44 8.92 -15.87 -11.10
C GLU A 44 9.38 -15.75 -9.65
N GLU A 45 8.65 -16.42 -8.73
CA GLU A 45 8.92 -16.47 -7.28
C GLU A 45 8.76 -15.15 -6.53
N GLN A 46 8.33 -14.09 -7.21
CA GLN A 46 8.02 -12.80 -6.61
C GLN A 46 6.52 -12.62 -6.42
N VAL A 47 6.15 -11.85 -5.40
CA VAL A 47 4.75 -11.52 -5.10
C VAL A 47 4.46 -10.09 -5.55
N TYR A 48 3.29 -9.82 -6.10
CA TYR A 48 2.90 -8.51 -6.59
C TYR A 48 1.53 -8.14 -6.04
N VAL A 49 1.33 -6.87 -5.72
CA VAL A 49 -0.01 -6.33 -5.44
C VAL A 49 -0.64 -5.93 -6.76
N ALA A 50 -1.77 -6.52 -7.11
CA ALA A 50 -2.46 -6.30 -8.37
C ALA A 50 -3.86 -5.74 -8.14
N VAL A 51 -4.37 -5.00 -9.12
CA VAL A 51 -5.81 -4.77 -9.23
C VAL A 51 -6.53 -6.09 -9.57
N SER A 52 -7.86 -6.11 -9.44
CA SER A 52 -8.64 -7.35 -9.47
C SER A 52 -8.56 -8.15 -10.78
N ASP A 53 -8.22 -7.49 -11.89
CA ASP A 53 -8.00 -8.13 -13.20
C ASP A 53 -6.64 -8.85 -13.31
N GLY A 54 -5.81 -8.77 -12.26
CA GLY A 54 -4.51 -9.41 -12.19
C GLY A 54 -3.38 -8.56 -12.77
N THR A 55 -3.62 -7.31 -13.16
CA THR A 55 -2.56 -6.39 -13.58
C THR A 55 -1.98 -5.61 -12.39
N TRP A 56 -0.68 -5.36 -12.41
CA TRP A 56 0.03 -4.64 -11.34
C TRP A 56 1.04 -3.65 -11.91
N HIS A 57 1.52 -2.76 -11.05
CA HIS A 57 2.73 -1.96 -11.23
C HIS A 57 3.66 -2.21 -10.03
N HIS A 58 4.91 -1.77 -10.10
CA HIS A 58 5.97 -1.98 -9.09
C HIS A 58 6.80 -3.28 -9.21
N ASP A 59 7.95 -3.27 -8.52
CA ASP A 59 8.86 -4.41 -8.37
C ASP A 59 8.22 -5.50 -7.49
N GLY A 60 8.74 -6.71 -7.59
CA GLY A 60 8.24 -7.84 -6.82
C GLY A 60 8.54 -7.71 -5.34
N LEU A 61 7.53 -7.96 -4.52
CA LEU A 61 7.65 -8.07 -3.08
C LEU A 61 8.31 -9.39 -2.70
N GLN A 62 9.18 -9.31 -1.70
CA GLN A 62 9.68 -10.46 -0.96
C GLN A 62 8.92 -10.59 0.36
N GLU A 63 8.65 -11.82 0.79
CA GLU A 63 8.12 -12.05 2.13
C GLU A 63 9.16 -11.59 3.15
N PRO A 64 8.82 -10.71 4.12
CA PRO A 64 9.76 -10.30 5.14
C PRO A 64 10.21 -11.48 6.02
N ASP A 65 11.49 -11.48 6.39
CA ASP A 65 12.07 -12.47 7.31
C ASP A 65 11.30 -12.56 8.62
N ALA A 66 11.29 -13.73 9.25
CA ALA A 66 10.44 -14.01 10.43
C ALA A 66 10.72 -13.09 11.64
N ASP A 67 11.91 -12.51 11.73
CA ASP A 67 12.33 -11.55 12.76
C ASP A 67 12.13 -10.08 12.35
N ALA A 68 11.73 -9.82 11.10
CA ALA A 68 11.43 -8.48 10.64
C ALA A 68 10.20 -7.90 11.35
N PRO A 69 10.15 -6.58 11.60
CA PRO A 69 9.00 -5.90 12.20
C PRO A 69 7.67 -6.17 11.47
N ASP A 70 6.56 -6.24 12.21
CA ASP A 70 5.24 -6.54 11.66
C ASP A 70 4.72 -5.48 10.67
N ASP A 71 5.07 -4.22 10.91
CA ASP A 71 4.76 -3.07 10.06
C ASP A 71 5.56 -3.04 8.75
N LEU A 72 6.66 -3.80 8.63
CA LEU A 72 7.42 -3.88 7.38
C LEU A 72 6.58 -4.45 6.23
N ALA A 73 5.86 -5.56 6.49
CA ALA A 73 4.97 -6.16 5.49
C ALA A 73 3.85 -5.19 5.10
N LEU A 74 3.31 -4.45 6.07
CA LEU A 74 2.28 -3.44 5.83
C LEU A 74 2.82 -2.30 4.97
N GLY A 75 4.02 -1.82 5.26
CA GLY A 75 4.70 -0.77 4.51
C GLY A 75 4.89 -1.13 3.04
N LEU A 76 5.51 -2.29 2.80
CA LEU A 76 5.77 -2.82 1.45
C LEU A 76 4.48 -3.00 0.64
N VAL A 77 3.43 -3.58 1.24
CA VAL A 77 2.17 -3.81 0.54
C VAL A 77 1.41 -2.51 0.28
N ALA A 78 1.42 -1.57 1.23
CA ALA A 78 0.76 -0.28 1.09
C ALA A 78 1.42 0.57 -0.01
N ASP A 79 2.75 0.62 -0.07
CA ASP A 79 3.50 1.31 -1.12
C ASP A 79 3.22 0.71 -2.50
N ALA A 80 3.36 -0.61 -2.64
CA ALA A 80 3.06 -1.32 -3.89
C ALA A 80 1.59 -1.15 -4.34
N ALA A 81 0.66 -1.05 -3.39
CA ALA A 81 -0.75 -0.77 -3.67
C ALA A 81 -0.95 0.65 -4.23
N GLN A 82 -0.31 1.68 -3.64
CA GLN A 82 -0.39 3.05 -4.15
C GLN A 82 0.13 3.15 -5.59
N GLU A 83 1.30 2.56 -5.85
CA GLU A 83 1.91 2.53 -7.18
C GLU A 83 1.03 1.78 -8.20
N THR A 84 0.49 0.63 -7.81
CA THR A 84 -0.43 -0.14 -8.64
C THR A 84 -1.70 0.61 -8.97
N VAL A 85 -2.32 1.27 -8.00
CA VAL A 85 -3.53 2.07 -8.23
C VAL A 85 -3.23 3.29 -9.10
N ALA A 86 -2.11 3.98 -8.84
CA ALA A 86 -1.68 5.15 -9.61
C ALA A 86 -1.48 4.81 -11.09
N ASP A 87 -0.79 3.72 -11.39
CA ASP A 87 -0.49 3.34 -12.77
C ASP A 87 -1.68 2.64 -13.45
N ARG A 88 -2.25 1.62 -12.82
CA ARG A 88 -3.28 0.75 -13.43
C ARG A 88 -4.66 1.37 -13.45
N LEU A 89 -5.05 2.07 -12.39
CA LEU A 89 -6.35 2.76 -12.33
C LEU A 89 -6.27 4.23 -12.74
N ARG A 90 -5.05 4.76 -12.97
CA ARG A 90 -4.79 6.16 -13.40
C ARG A 90 -5.37 7.18 -12.42
N ARG A 91 -5.29 6.89 -11.13
CA ARG A 91 -5.87 7.70 -10.04
C ARG A 91 -4.93 7.72 -8.84
N ALA A 92 -4.81 8.88 -8.21
CA ALA A 92 -4.17 8.96 -6.90
C ALA A 92 -5.03 8.23 -5.85
N TRP A 93 -4.37 7.55 -4.91
CA TRP A 93 -5.03 6.88 -3.79
C TRP A 93 -4.06 6.63 -2.63
N PRO A 94 -4.50 6.77 -1.37
CA PRO A 94 -5.65 7.58 -0.96
C PRO A 94 -5.52 9.05 -1.38
N VAL A 95 -6.62 9.80 -1.33
CA VAL A 95 -6.64 11.24 -1.65
C VAL A 95 -7.00 12.02 -0.39
N CYS A 96 -6.26 13.09 -0.13
CA CYS A 96 -6.58 14.03 0.94
C CYS A 96 -7.87 14.81 0.59
N PRO A 97 -8.92 14.75 1.43
CA PRO A 97 -10.16 15.47 1.16
C PRO A 97 -9.98 17.00 1.20
N SER A 98 -9.01 17.49 1.98
CA SER A 98 -8.72 18.92 2.11
C SER A 98 -8.01 19.50 0.88
N HIS A 99 -7.09 18.75 0.27
CA HIS A 99 -6.20 19.27 -0.78
C HIS A 99 -6.44 18.64 -2.16
N GLY A 100 -7.16 17.52 -2.24
CA GLY A 100 -7.41 16.80 -3.49
C GLY A 100 -6.17 16.12 -4.09
N THR A 101 -5.08 16.02 -3.33
CA THR A 101 -3.82 15.40 -3.73
C THR A 101 -3.69 13.99 -3.18
N GLY A 102 -2.90 13.16 -3.86
CA GLY A 102 -2.54 11.83 -3.36
C GLY A 102 -1.76 11.92 -2.05
N THR A 103 -1.94 10.91 -1.20
CA THR A 103 -1.16 10.76 0.02
C THR A 103 0.14 9.99 -0.24
N HIS A 104 1.06 10.07 0.72
CA HIS A 104 2.22 9.21 0.84
C HIS A 104 2.13 8.42 2.13
N LEU A 105 2.81 7.28 2.15
CA LEU A 105 2.98 6.47 3.35
C LEU A 105 4.11 7.03 4.21
N ARG A 106 3.89 7.10 5.52
CA ARG A 106 4.94 7.48 6.48
C ARG A 106 4.64 6.91 7.88
N PRO A 107 5.63 6.88 8.78
CA PRO A 107 5.39 6.67 10.20
C PRO A 107 4.67 7.88 10.84
N GLU A 108 3.73 7.60 11.76
CA GLU A 108 2.93 8.61 12.47
C GLU A 108 3.82 9.62 13.20
N GLY A 109 3.52 10.92 13.06
CA GLY A 109 4.24 11.97 13.78
C GLY A 109 5.61 12.36 13.20
N THR A 110 6.04 11.76 12.08
CA THR A 110 7.27 12.16 11.38
C THR A 110 7.13 13.52 10.67
N THR A 111 8.24 14.17 10.33
CA THR A 111 8.24 15.41 9.52
C THR A 111 8.29 15.11 8.02
N ALA A 112 8.07 16.13 7.18
CA ALA A 112 7.94 16.00 5.73
C ALA A 112 9.22 15.51 4.98
N GLU A 113 10.34 15.33 5.67
CA GLU A 113 11.65 14.95 5.10
C GLU A 113 11.99 13.46 5.31
N TRP A 114 11.00 12.61 5.58
CA TRP A 114 11.24 11.19 5.84
C TRP A 114 11.67 10.43 4.56
N GLU A 115 12.91 9.95 4.54
CA GLU A 115 13.55 9.23 3.42
C GLU A 115 13.66 7.72 3.72
N GLY A 116 12.52 7.04 3.84
CA GLY A 116 12.47 5.58 3.68
C GLY A 116 12.49 4.72 4.96
N TRP A 117 12.34 3.42 4.73
CA TRP A 117 12.05 2.37 5.73
C TRP A 117 13.29 1.88 6.47
N GLY A 118 13.22 1.80 7.81
CA GLY A 118 14.31 1.38 8.70
C GLY A 118 15.12 2.59 9.17
N GLU A 119 15.28 2.87 10.46
CA GLU A 119 15.94 2.01 11.44
C GLU A 119 15.43 2.20 12.88
N ASP A 120 14.39 3.01 13.11
CA ASP A 120 13.87 3.26 14.46
C ASP A 120 12.36 3.01 14.54
N GLY A 121 12.01 1.96 15.29
CA GLY A 121 10.71 1.84 15.94
C GLY A 121 9.55 1.27 15.11
N SER A 122 8.75 0.45 15.79
CA SER A 122 7.40 0.03 15.41
C SER A 122 6.46 1.23 15.43
N GLU A 123 6.59 2.12 14.47
CA GLU A 123 5.77 3.32 14.38
C GLU A 123 4.59 3.06 13.44
N ARG A 124 3.40 3.31 13.97
CA ARG A 124 2.15 3.13 13.24
C ARG A 124 2.21 3.88 11.92
N LEU A 125 1.87 3.21 10.83
CA LEU A 125 1.88 3.83 9.51
C LEU A 125 0.61 4.63 9.26
N VAL A 126 0.77 5.79 8.62
CA VAL A 126 -0.31 6.72 8.30
C VAL A 126 -0.28 7.11 6.83
N TRP A 127 -1.47 7.34 6.29
CA TRP A 127 -1.62 8.06 5.03
C TRP A 127 -1.47 9.54 5.30
N TRP A 128 -0.47 10.15 4.68
CA TRP A 128 -0.13 11.56 4.90
C TRP A 128 -0.18 12.37 3.62
N CYS A 129 -0.65 13.62 3.73
CA CYS A 129 -0.61 14.59 2.65
C CYS A 129 0.44 15.66 2.94
N GLY A 130 1.32 15.93 1.97
CA GLY A 130 2.31 17.02 2.02
C GLY A 130 1.75 18.43 2.09
N GLY A 131 0.43 18.58 1.97
CA GLY A 131 -0.28 19.85 2.03
C GLY A 131 -0.37 20.57 0.69
N GLY A 132 -1.05 21.72 0.72
CA GLY A 132 -1.17 22.62 -0.43
C GLY A 132 -0.08 23.69 -0.46
N ALA A 133 -0.22 24.65 -1.37
CA ALA A 133 0.68 25.82 -1.46
C ALA A 133 0.75 26.67 -0.16
N ALA A 134 -0.19 26.45 0.77
CA ALA A 134 -0.24 27.10 2.09
C ALA A 134 0.57 26.37 3.18
N GLY A 135 1.08 25.15 2.92
CA GLY A 135 1.97 24.41 3.82
C GLY A 135 1.33 23.65 4.98
N ASP A 136 0.00 23.49 4.98
CA ASP A 136 -0.74 22.69 5.96
C ASP A 136 -0.76 21.20 5.55
N SER A 137 0.05 20.37 6.20
CA SER A 137 0.09 18.92 5.97
C SER A 137 -0.88 18.18 6.91
N HIS A 138 -1.30 16.98 6.53
CA HIS A 138 -2.29 16.19 7.29
C HIS A 138 -1.88 14.72 7.38
N ASP A 139 -1.92 14.18 8.59
CA ASP A 139 -2.11 12.73 8.78
C ASP A 139 -3.61 12.45 8.64
N LEU A 140 -4.00 11.74 7.59
CA LEU A 140 -5.41 11.47 7.30
C LEU A 140 -5.95 10.41 8.27
N ALA A 141 -5.27 9.26 8.30
CA ALA A 141 -5.61 8.11 9.12
C ALA A 141 -4.43 7.16 9.17
N ALA A 142 -4.41 6.29 10.18
CA ALA A 142 -3.56 5.12 10.15
C ALA A 142 -3.97 4.16 9.03
N VAL A 143 -3.00 3.43 8.49
CA VAL A 143 -3.26 2.40 7.48
C VAL A 143 -4.15 1.30 8.08
N GLY A 144 -5.27 1.02 7.43
CA GLY A 144 -6.34 0.13 7.85
C GLY A 144 -7.50 0.83 8.58
N GLU A 145 -7.42 2.14 8.80
CA GLU A 145 -8.40 2.95 9.50
C GLU A 145 -8.93 4.14 8.69
N LEU A 146 -8.64 4.18 7.38
CA LEU A 146 -9.21 5.19 6.51
C LEU A 146 -10.73 5.02 6.46
N THR A 147 -11.45 6.11 6.69
CA THR A 147 -12.90 6.14 6.58
C THR A 147 -13.30 6.73 5.23
N GLY A 148 -14.41 6.23 4.67
CA GLY A 148 -14.91 6.72 3.39
C GLY A 148 -15.31 8.19 3.45
N ALA A 149 -15.09 8.91 2.36
CA ALA A 149 -15.49 10.29 2.17
C ALA A 149 -17.00 10.43 1.88
#